data_AF-A0A0N7KIL7-F1
#
_entry.id   AF-A0A0N7KIL7-F1
#
_cell.length_a   1.000
_cell.length_b   1.000
_cell.length_c   1.000
_cell.angle_alpha   90.00
_cell.angle_beta   90.00
_cell.angle_gamma   90.00
#
_symmetry.space_group_name_H-M   'P 1'
#
loop_
_entity.id
_entity.type
_entity.pdbx_description
1 polymer ?
#
loop_
_entity_poly.entity_id
_entity_poly.type
_entity_poly.pdbx_seq_one_letter_code
_entity_poly.pdbx_strand_id
1 'polypeptide(L)'
;MRRVGLWVVVLVVAAAVAGLVGASPASGLVLADEGGGGGGAGGRSFDGGAVRGEFPCGSHTARSRSCEEMNGSGSFDTTCVIGSSSSLDGDLCVYGDGSVVISPHVKIICPVAGCYIAINVSGSITIGEHVDLIAGSVSLYATNVSLDQRSTVNTTGLAGEPPPQTSGTPHSLEGAGGGHGGRGASCKVSNDTNWGGDVYAWSTLAWPWSYGSKGGSMAADHQFGGDGGGRVMLRASEFMNVDGDVLAEGGVGSLKGGGGSGGSIMIYAFKLYGNGTISAAGGNGWGGGGGGRISLDCYSIQQDLEITVHGGQSFGCPQNAGAAGTIYESSLQTLKVTGQIRLLSKGSISFGLSENPISEFELVAEELLMSDSVIKVYGAFRMYVKVLLMWDSEIQIDGGGKDVVLASMLEARNLVVLRHGSVISSNAALGVYGQGLLNLTGPGDGIKARRLFLSLFYNIEVGPGSFVQAPLDDAVQSSLDALSRCESKTCPSELITPPDDCHVNNSLSFTLQVARKALGKGSFSNMELVVVLGMGAGVA
;
A
#
# COMPACT_ATOMS: atom_id res chain seq x y z
N MET A 1 52.67 6.97 -24.61
CA MET A 1 52.54 8.33 -24.03
C MET A 1 51.91 9.27 -25.06
N ARG A 2 50.64 9.63 -24.91
CA ARG A 2 50.03 10.96 -25.17
C ARG A 2 48.51 10.80 -25.06
N ARG A 3 47.97 11.36 -23.98
CA ARG A 3 46.52 11.49 -23.72
C ARG A 3 45.96 12.54 -24.69
N VAL A 4 44.88 12.18 -25.38
CA VAL A 4 44.08 13.10 -26.21
C VAL A 4 43.08 13.79 -25.28
N GLY A 5 43.21 15.11 -25.15
CA GLY A 5 42.40 15.95 -24.28
C GLY A 5 41.16 16.51 -24.98
N LEU A 6 40.06 16.47 -24.22
CA LEU A 6 39.00 17.47 -24.04
C LEU A 6 38.82 18.55 -25.13
N TRP A 7 37.63 18.59 -25.73
CA TRP A 7 36.98 19.80 -26.26
C TRP A 7 35.55 19.83 -25.73
N VAL A 8 35.28 20.69 -24.74
CA VAL A 8 33.91 21.08 -24.33
C VAL A 8 33.78 22.55 -24.69
N VAL A 9 32.92 22.83 -25.65
CA VAL A 9 32.63 24.18 -26.14
C VAL A 9 31.56 24.80 -25.23
N VAL A 10 31.95 25.85 -24.51
CA VAL A 10 31.07 26.71 -23.72
C VAL A 10 30.68 27.90 -24.61
N LEU A 11 29.38 28.03 -24.90
CA LEU A 11 28.80 29.19 -25.57
C LEU A 11 28.16 30.10 -24.53
N VAL A 12 28.84 31.20 -24.22
CA VAL A 12 28.32 32.36 -23.48
C VAL A 12 27.85 33.38 -24.52
N VAL A 13 26.56 33.70 -24.52
CA VAL A 13 26.03 34.88 -25.21
C VAL A 13 25.48 35.80 -24.14
N ALA A 14 26.17 36.93 -23.97
CA ALA A 14 25.79 38.03 -23.11
C ALA A 14 25.38 39.24 -23.97
N ALA A 15 24.51 40.06 -23.36
CA ALA A 15 24.15 41.44 -23.70
C ALA A 15 23.13 41.65 -24.84
N ALA A 16 21.96 42.19 -24.47
CA ALA A 16 21.72 43.63 -24.62
C ALA A 16 20.48 44.06 -23.82
N VAL A 17 20.67 45.13 -23.04
CA VAL A 17 19.66 45.86 -22.28
C VAL A 17 18.99 46.86 -23.22
N ALA A 18 17.65 46.86 -23.27
CA ALA A 18 16.85 48.00 -23.71
C ALA A 18 15.53 47.99 -22.92
N GLY A 19 15.34 48.99 -22.06
CA GLY A 19 14.10 49.20 -21.32
C GLY A 19 13.11 50.03 -22.12
N LEU A 20 11.83 49.89 -21.77
CA LEU A 20 10.83 50.98 -21.65
C LEU A 20 9.50 50.40 -21.14
N VAL A 21 9.20 50.72 -19.88
CA VAL A 21 7.93 51.22 -19.33
C VAL A 21 6.61 50.55 -19.72
N GLY A 22 5.92 50.02 -18.70
CA GLY A 22 4.50 50.35 -18.47
C GLY A 22 3.54 49.17 -18.35
N ALA A 23 3.23 48.77 -17.12
CA ALA A 23 1.88 48.58 -16.55
C ALA A 23 1.88 47.46 -15.48
N SER A 24 1.87 47.89 -14.23
CA SER A 24 1.65 47.07 -13.05
C SER A 24 0.18 46.61 -12.95
N PRO A 25 -0.08 45.37 -12.51
CA PRO A 25 -1.25 45.07 -11.70
C PRO A 25 -0.76 44.51 -10.36
N ALA A 26 -0.73 45.37 -9.34
CA ALA A 26 -0.62 44.95 -7.95
C ALA A 26 -1.95 45.28 -7.28
N SER A 27 -2.82 44.28 -7.18
CA SER A 27 -3.94 44.27 -6.23
C SER A 27 -3.73 43.06 -5.36
N GLY A 28 -3.04 43.30 -4.23
CA GLY A 28 -2.89 42.34 -3.16
C GLY A 28 -4.22 42.14 -2.48
N LEU A 29 -4.74 40.91 -2.52
CA LEU A 29 -5.82 40.49 -1.65
C LEU A 29 -5.17 39.92 -0.39
N VAL A 30 -5.29 40.70 0.68
CA VAL A 30 -4.87 40.36 2.04
C VAL A 30 -5.75 39.19 2.53
N LEU A 31 -5.14 38.04 2.79
CA LEU A 31 -5.77 36.98 3.59
C LEU A 31 -5.59 37.37 5.06
N ALA A 32 -6.73 37.61 5.71
CA ALA A 32 -6.80 37.94 7.12
C ALA A 32 -6.37 36.75 7.98
N ASP A 33 -5.55 37.07 8.96
CA ASP A 33 -5.08 36.28 10.08
C ASP A 33 -6.27 36.06 11.04
N GLU A 34 -6.75 34.82 11.16
CA GLU A 34 -7.55 34.38 12.31
C GLU A 34 -6.73 33.46 13.19
N GLY A 35 -6.26 34.03 14.31
CA GLY A 35 -6.55 33.45 15.62
C GLY A 35 -5.71 32.24 16.03
N GLY A 36 -4.65 32.52 16.77
CA GLY A 36 -3.90 31.53 17.52
C GLY A 36 -4.74 30.73 18.52
N GLY A 37 -4.43 29.44 18.59
CA GLY A 37 -4.80 28.53 19.67
C GLY A 37 -3.68 27.51 19.82
N GLY A 38 -2.81 27.71 20.81
CA GLY A 38 -1.79 26.72 21.17
C GLY A 38 -2.41 25.50 21.84
N GLY A 39 -1.81 24.33 21.63
CA GLY A 39 -2.12 23.15 22.44
C GLY A 39 -1.85 21.83 21.72
N GLY A 40 -0.69 21.24 22.00
CA GLY A 40 -0.47 19.79 21.90
C GLY A 40 -0.05 19.29 20.53
N ALA A 41 1.18 18.77 20.46
CA ALA A 41 1.58 17.79 19.47
C ALA A 41 0.77 16.50 19.69
N GLY A 42 -0.51 16.53 19.29
CA GLY A 42 -1.33 15.34 19.14
C GLY A 42 -0.78 14.57 17.96
N GLY A 43 -0.07 13.47 18.25
CA GLY A 43 0.28 12.49 17.24
C GLY A 43 -0.97 12.13 16.46
N ARG A 44 -0.87 12.17 15.12
CA ARG A 44 -1.89 11.58 14.25
C ARG A 44 -1.87 10.07 14.54
N SER A 45 -2.69 9.64 15.49
CA SER A 45 -3.14 8.26 15.60
C SER A 45 -3.73 7.91 14.23
N PHE A 46 -3.15 6.89 13.60
CA PHE A 46 -3.65 6.30 12.36
C PHE A 46 -4.65 5.19 12.71
N ASP A 47 -5.38 5.34 13.82
CA ASP A 47 -6.56 4.54 14.08
C ASP A 47 -7.70 5.08 13.22
N GLY A 48 -7.74 4.71 11.93
CA GLY A 48 -8.93 4.72 11.06
C GLY A 48 -9.82 5.98 11.05
N GLY A 49 -9.34 7.13 11.53
CA GLY A 49 -10.18 8.18 12.09
C GLY A 49 -10.88 9.10 11.09
N ALA A 50 -10.65 8.92 9.78
CA ALA A 50 -11.29 9.75 8.75
C ALA A 50 -12.06 8.95 7.69
N VAL A 51 -12.19 7.62 7.82
CA VAL A 51 -13.13 6.83 7.02
C VAL A 51 -14.08 6.09 7.95
N ARG A 52 -14.80 6.86 8.78
CA ARG A 52 -16.24 6.60 9.01
C ARG A 52 -16.99 6.95 7.72
N GLY A 53 -16.65 6.28 6.62
CA GLY A 53 -17.69 5.87 5.68
C GLY A 53 -18.31 4.67 6.37
N GLU A 54 -19.42 4.88 7.05
CA GLU A 54 -20.27 3.81 7.57
C GLU A 54 -20.31 2.69 6.53
N PHE A 55 -20.08 1.42 6.93
CA PHE A 55 -20.25 0.34 5.97
C PHE A 55 -21.64 0.54 5.34
N PRO A 56 -21.72 0.70 4.01
CA PRO A 56 -22.84 1.40 3.35
C PRO A 56 -24.22 0.83 3.69
N CYS A 57 -24.26 -0.42 4.13
CA CYS A 57 -25.43 -1.08 4.71
C CYS A 57 -25.77 -0.62 6.14
N GLY A 58 -25.71 0.70 6.42
CA GLY A 58 -25.90 1.31 7.73
C GLY A 58 -27.11 0.73 8.48
N SER A 59 -26.86 -0.03 9.56
CA SER A 59 -27.83 -0.72 10.44
C SER A 59 -28.99 -1.52 9.79
N HIS A 60 -29.02 -1.70 8.48
CA HIS A 60 -30.10 -2.40 7.78
C HIS A 60 -29.86 -3.92 7.82
N THR A 61 -30.05 -4.51 9.00
CA THR A 61 -30.24 -5.96 9.17
C THR A 61 -31.34 -6.53 8.28
N ALA A 62 -32.26 -5.68 7.80
CA ALA A 62 -33.35 -6.06 6.89
C ALA A 62 -32.91 -6.49 5.48
N ARG A 63 -31.62 -6.34 5.10
CA ARG A 63 -31.10 -6.70 3.76
C ARG A 63 -29.97 -7.73 3.80
N SER A 64 -29.71 -8.34 4.96
CA SER A 64 -28.75 -9.44 5.05
C SER A 64 -29.34 -10.72 4.47
N ARG A 65 -28.63 -11.35 3.53
CA ARG A 65 -28.96 -12.69 3.04
C ARG A 65 -28.08 -13.74 3.70
N SER A 66 -28.59 -14.94 3.87
CA SER A 66 -27.78 -16.09 4.29
C SER A 66 -26.93 -16.63 3.12
N CYS A 67 -25.92 -17.43 3.42
CA CYS A 67 -25.12 -18.08 2.38
C CYS A 67 -25.99 -18.98 1.48
N GLU A 68 -26.97 -19.67 2.07
CA GLU A 68 -27.91 -20.54 1.34
C GLU A 68 -28.85 -19.73 0.42
N GLU A 69 -29.28 -18.54 0.85
CA GLU A 69 -30.09 -17.62 0.03
C GLU A 69 -29.30 -17.01 -1.14
N MET A 70 -27.97 -17.06 -1.09
CA MET A 70 -27.06 -16.73 -2.18
C MET A 70 -26.72 -17.95 -3.05
N ASN A 71 -27.48 -19.05 -2.90
CA ASN A 71 -27.20 -20.35 -3.51
C ASN A 71 -25.77 -20.87 -3.20
N GLY A 72 -25.31 -20.60 -1.99
CA GLY A 72 -24.06 -21.12 -1.45
C GLY A 72 -24.27 -22.24 -0.45
N SER A 73 -23.16 -22.83 -0.02
CA SER A 73 -23.10 -23.84 1.04
C SER A 73 -22.20 -23.37 2.17
N GLY A 74 -22.59 -23.65 3.41
CA GLY A 74 -21.88 -23.19 4.61
C GLY A 74 -22.46 -21.91 5.21
N SER A 75 -21.63 -21.12 5.88
CA SER A 75 -22.03 -19.89 6.58
C SER A 75 -20.97 -18.81 6.42
N PHE A 76 -21.39 -17.54 6.46
CA PHE A 76 -20.46 -16.40 6.46
C PHE A 76 -19.60 -16.33 7.72
N ASP A 77 -19.98 -17.00 8.81
CA ASP A 77 -19.20 -17.09 10.06
C ASP A 77 -18.11 -18.17 10.02
N THR A 78 -18.14 -19.06 9.02
CA THR A 78 -17.12 -20.11 8.85
C THR A 78 -16.51 -20.01 7.46
N THR A 79 -17.10 -20.69 6.48
CA THR A 79 -16.79 -20.55 5.07
C THR A 79 -18.08 -20.67 4.28
N CYS A 80 -18.43 -19.61 3.55
CA CYS A 80 -19.53 -19.62 2.59
C CYS A 80 -18.97 -19.86 1.19
N VAL A 81 -19.39 -20.93 0.53
CA VAL A 81 -19.01 -21.24 -0.85
C VAL A 81 -20.22 -21.01 -1.74
N ILE A 82 -20.20 -19.91 -2.51
CA ILE A 82 -21.24 -19.59 -3.49
C ILE A 82 -20.99 -20.43 -4.75
N GLY A 83 -21.91 -21.34 -5.05
CA GLY A 83 -21.75 -22.33 -6.12
C GLY A 83 -22.55 -22.05 -7.38
N SER A 84 -23.43 -21.06 -7.39
CA SER A 84 -24.26 -20.76 -8.56
C SER A 84 -24.62 -19.28 -8.68
N SER A 85 -24.93 -18.89 -9.91
CA SER A 85 -25.24 -17.51 -10.27
C SER A 85 -26.56 -17.03 -9.65
N SER A 86 -26.63 -15.74 -9.35
CA SER A 86 -27.82 -15.07 -8.84
C SER A 86 -28.01 -13.68 -9.49
N SER A 87 -29.27 -13.32 -9.72
CA SER A 87 -29.66 -11.96 -10.08
C SER A 87 -30.39 -11.35 -8.89
N LEU A 88 -29.94 -10.19 -8.44
CA LEU A 88 -30.43 -9.49 -7.26
C LEU A 88 -31.42 -8.40 -7.70
N ASP A 89 -32.53 -8.27 -6.99
CA ASP A 89 -33.53 -7.20 -7.24
C ASP A 89 -33.26 -5.93 -6.41
N GLY A 90 -32.19 -5.94 -5.61
CA GLY A 90 -31.82 -4.85 -4.72
C GLY A 90 -30.53 -5.16 -3.97
N ASP A 91 -30.20 -4.28 -3.02
CA ASP A 91 -28.90 -4.30 -2.34
C ASP A 91 -28.64 -5.61 -1.57
N LEU A 92 -27.41 -6.11 -1.67
CA LEU A 92 -26.88 -7.25 -0.93
C LEU A 92 -25.87 -6.79 0.11
N CYS A 93 -26.10 -7.18 1.36
CA CYS A 93 -25.23 -6.86 2.48
C CYS A 93 -24.88 -8.14 3.24
N VAL A 94 -23.60 -8.44 3.35
CA VAL A 94 -23.11 -9.65 4.02
C VAL A 94 -22.11 -9.26 5.11
N TYR A 95 -22.29 -9.85 6.29
CA TYR A 95 -21.36 -9.78 7.42
C TYR A 95 -21.08 -11.20 7.93
N GLY A 96 -19.86 -11.47 8.37
CA GLY A 96 -19.55 -12.71 9.07
C GLY A 96 -18.11 -12.81 9.54
N ASP A 97 -17.85 -13.71 10.48
CA ASP A 97 -16.50 -13.91 11.05
C ASP A 97 -15.63 -14.90 10.23
N GLY A 98 -16.13 -15.34 9.07
CA GLY A 98 -15.55 -16.40 8.25
C GLY A 98 -14.93 -15.93 6.93
N SER A 99 -14.99 -16.78 5.91
CA SER A 99 -14.49 -16.52 4.55
C SER A 99 -15.57 -16.72 3.50
N VAL A 100 -15.44 -16.05 2.36
CA VAL A 100 -16.33 -16.19 1.20
C VAL A 100 -15.54 -16.68 0.00
N VAL A 101 -16.01 -17.75 -0.62
CA VAL A 101 -15.45 -18.28 -1.87
C VAL A 101 -16.54 -18.27 -2.92
N ILE A 102 -16.33 -17.51 -3.99
CA ILE A 102 -17.20 -17.54 -5.17
C ILE A 102 -16.58 -18.52 -6.15
N SER A 103 -17.30 -19.62 -6.41
CA SER A 103 -16.83 -20.67 -7.29
C SER A 103 -16.66 -20.17 -8.72
N PRO A 104 -15.77 -20.77 -9.54
CA PRO A 104 -15.57 -20.35 -10.92
C PRO A 104 -16.88 -20.27 -11.73
N HIS A 105 -16.95 -19.36 -12.69
CA HIS A 105 -18.06 -19.19 -13.63
C HIS A 105 -19.41 -18.74 -13.00
N VAL A 106 -19.39 -18.30 -11.74
CA VAL A 106 -20.57 -17.75 -11.06
C VAL A 106 -20.76 -16.27 -11.44
N LYS A 107 -22.01 -15.86 -11.64
CA LYS A 107 -22.38 -14.46 -11.87
C LYS A 107 -23.28 -13.96 -10.77
N ILE A 108 -22.91 -12.87 -10.11
CA ILE A 108 -23.74 -12.18 -9.12
C ILE A 108 -24.02 -10.79 -9.68
N ILE A 109 -25.26 -10.57 -10.12
CA ILE A 109 -25.64 -9.38 -10.89
C ILE A 109 -26.74 -8.64 -10.15
N CYS A 110 -26.53 -7.36 -9.88
CA CYS A 110 -27.60 -6.43 -9.54
C CYS A 110 -27.76 -5.40 -10.66
N PRO A 111 -28.81 -5.51 -11.50
CA PRO A 111 -28.96 -4.68 -12.70
C PRO A 111 -29.51 -3.27 -12.40
N VAL A 112 -29.89 -2.97 -11.16
CA VAL A 112 -30.44 -1.67 -10.77
C VAL A 112 -29.32 -0.63 -10.67
N ALA A 113 -29.49 0.52 -11.32
CA ALA A 113 -28.53 1.62 -11.26
C ALA A 113 -28.30 2.06 -9.79
N GLY A 114 -27.03 2.16 -9.39
CA GLY A 114 -26.66 2.45 -8.00
C GLY A 114 -26.82 1.29 -7.00
N CYS A 115 -27.26 0.10 -7.43
CA CYS A 115 -27.42 -1.05 -6.55
C CYS A 115 -26.11 -1.45 -5.86
N TYR A 116 -26.23 -1.93 -4.63
CA TYR A 116 -25.10 -2.19 -3.75
C TYR A 116 -24.84 -3.68 -3.54
N ILE A 117 -23.59 -4.12 -3.71
CA ILE A 117 -23.11 -5.43 -3.22
C ILE A 117 -21.98 -5.17 -2.22
N ALA A 118 -22.22 -5.49 -0.95
CA ALA A 118 -21.25 -5.31 0.12
C ALA A 118 -21.01 -6.63 0.86
N ILE A 119 -19.75 -7.05 0.94
CA ILE A 119 -19.32 -8.24 1.69
C ILE A 119 -18.25 -7.82 2.68
N ASN A 120 -18.50 -8.04 3.96
CA ASN A 120 -17.56 -7.78 5.04
C ASN A 120 -17.35 -9.03 5.87
N VAL A 121 -16.18 -9.64 5.74
CA VAL A 121 -15.83 -10.83 6.50
C VAL A 121 -14.45 -10.70 7.12
N SER A 122 -14.18 -11.33 8.27
CA SER A 122 -12.84 -11.23 8.88
C SER A 122 -11.79 -12.14 8.23
N GLY A 123 -12.20 -13.21 7.53
CA GLY A 123 -11.30 -14.13 6.84
C GLY A 123 -10.89 -13.64 5.46
N SER A 124 -11.08 -14.48 4.44
CA SER A 124 -10.69 -14.18 3.05
C SER A 124 -11.89 -14.12 2.11
N ILE A 125 -11.83 -13.26 1.09
CA ILE A 125 -12.75 -13.27 -0.05
C ILE A 125 -11.99 -13.75 -1.27
N THR A 126 -12.40 -14.88 -1.85
CA THR A 126 -11.82 -15.44 -3.06
C THR A 126 -12.85 -15.44 -4.18
N ILE A 127 -12.58 -14.66 -5.22
CA ILE A 127 -13.35 -14.57 -6.45
C ILE A 127 -12.68 -15.48 -7.49
N GLY A 128 -13.28 -16.64 -7.74
CA GLY A 128 -12.72 -17.65 -8.64
C GLY A 128 -12.69 -17.21 -10.12
N GLU A 129 -12.05 -18.03 -10.96
CA GLU A 129 -11.90 -17.76 -12.39
C GLU A 129 -13.26 -17.54 -13.09
N HIS A 130 -13.30 -16.58 -14.03
CA HIS A 130 -14.50 -16.25 -14.83
C HIS A 130 -15.74 -15.87 -14.03
N VAL A 131 -15.58 -15.42 -12.78
CA VAL A 131 -16.68 -14.86 -11.99
C VAL A 131 -17.02 -13.44 -12.46
N ASP A 132 -18.31 -13.12 -12.57
CA ASP A 132 -18.76 -11.75 -12.85
C ASP A 132 -19.54 -11.19 -11.65
N LEU A 133 -18.99 -10.17 -11.00
CA LEU A 133 -19.64 -9.41 -9.94
C LEU A 133 -20.07 -8.05 -10.48
N ILE A 134 -21.36 -7.87 -10.74
CA ILE A 134 -21.90 -6.70 -11.45
C ILE A 134 -22.87 -5.94 -10.55
N ALA A 135 -22.61 -4.66 -10.27
CA ALA A 135 -23.53 -3.80 -9.52
C ALA A 135 -23.20 -2.32 -9.75
N GLY A 136 -24.04 -1.40 -9.26
CA GLY A 136 -23.69 0.02 -9.25
C GLY A 136 -22.60 0.36 -8.24
N SER A 137 -22.52 -0.37 -7.13
CA SER A 137 -21.47 -0.24 -6.13
C SER A 137 -21.08 -1.59 -5.57
N VAL A 138 -19.78 -1.88 -5.54
CA VAL A 138 -19.22 -3.09 -4.96
C VAL A 138 -18.29 -2.71 -3.81
N SER A 139 -18.42 -3.37 -2.66
CA SER A 139 -17.50 -3.19 -1.54
C SER A 139 -17.13 -4.51 -0.88
N LEU A 140 -15.85 -4.84 -0.90
CA LEU A 140 -15.32 -6.08 -0.35
C LEU A 140 -14.34 -5.75 0.78
N TYR A 141 -14.58 -6.29 1.97
CA TYR A 141 -13.75 -6.10 3.16
C TYR A 141 -13.36 -7.48 3.70
N ALA A 142 -12.05 -7.73 3.77
CA ALA A 142 -11.50 -8.99 4.26
C ALA A 142 -10.07 -8.83 4.79
N THR A 143 -9.52 -9.88 5.42
CA THR A 143 -8.08 -9.97 5.64
C THR A 143 -7.35 -10.07 4.31
N ASN A 144 -7.81 -10.96 3.44
CA ASN A 144 -7.28 -11.16 2.09
C ASN A 144 -8.38 -11.12 1.05
N VAL A 145 -8.12 -10.47 -0.09
CA VAL A 145 -9.03 -10.43 -1.24
C VAL A 145 -8.27 -10.93 -2.47
N SER A 146 -8.78 -11.96 -3.12
CA SER A 146 -8.21 -12.48 -4.37
C SER A 146 -9.24 -12.45 -5.49
N LEU A 147 -8.85 -11.87 -6.62
CA LEU A 147 -9.58 -11.90 -7.90
C LEU A 147 -8.75 -12.73 -8.87
N ASP A 148 -9.21 -13.95 -9.15
CA ASP A 148 -8.52 -14.87 -10.04
C ASP A 148 -8.68 -14.44 -11.51
N GLN A 149 -7.94 -15.09 -12.41
CA GLN A 149 -7.89 -14.75 -13.82
C GLN A 149 -9.29 -14.66 -14.45
N ARG A 150 -9.49 -13.63 -15.29
CA ARG A 150 -10.74 -13.40 -16.04
C ARG A 150 -11.98 -13.24 -15.15
N SER A 151 -11.83 -13.09 -13.84
CA SER A 151 -12.90 -12.60 -12.98
C SER A 151 -13.10 -11.10 -13.20
N THR A 152 -14.31 -10.60 -13.01
CA THR A 152 -14.63 -9.19 -13.18
C THR A 152 -15.41 -8.66 -11.99
N VAL A 153 -14.98 -7.52 -11.46
CA VAL A 153 -15.77 -6.65 -10.57
C VAL A 153 -16.15 -5.43 -11.39
N ASN A 154 -17.38 -5.43 -11.91
CA ASN A 154 -17.80 -4.51 -12.96
C ASN A 154 -18.95 -3.61 -12.50
N THR A 155 -18.71 -2.31 -12.54
CA THR A 155 -19.68 -1.27 -12.22
C THR A 155 -19.86 -0.27 -13.37
N THR A 156 -19.44 -0.66 -14.57
CA THR A 156 -19.44 0.17 -15.77
C THR A 156 -20.85 0.59 -16.17
N GLY A 157 -21.08 1.89 -16.30
CA GLY A 157 -22.39 2.45 -16.68
C GLY A 157 -23.53 2.19 -15.69
N LEU A 158 -23.24 1.74 -14.46
CA LEU A 158 -24.25 1.43 -13.44
C LEU A 158 -24.29 2.46 -12.30
N ALA A 159 -23.82 3.69 -12.55
CA ALA A 159 -23.88 4.76 -11.57
C ALA A 159 -25.29 5.00 -11.02
N GLY A 160 -25.37 5.28 -9.72
CA GLY A 160 -26.51 5.98 -9.14
C GLY A 160 -26.43 7.49 -9.40
N GLU A 161 -27.17 8.28 -8.63
CA GLU A 161 -27.08 9.74 -8.74
C GLU A 161 -25.71 10.24 -8.23
N PRO A 162 -25.00 11.10 -9.00
CA PRO A 162 -23.79 11.75 -8.51
C PRO A 162 -24.13 12.70 -7.36
N PRO A 163 -23.13 13.19 -6.60
CA PRO A 163 -23.36 14.15 -5.53
C PRO A 163 -24.18 15.37 -6.01
N PRO A 164 -25.03 15.96 -5.14
CA PRO A 164 -25.83 17.10 -5.50
C PRO A 164 -24.95 18.30 -5.87
N GLN A 165 -25.45 19.17 -6.74
CA GLN A 165 -24.74 20.39 -7.20
C GLN A 165 -23.39 20.11 -7.88
N THR A 166 -23.23 18.93 -8.47
CA THR A 166 -22.12 18.67 -9.39
C THR A 166 -22.48 19.23 -10.77
N SER A 167 -21.60 20.03 -11.38
CA SER A 167 -21.71 20.43 -12.79
C SER A 167 -21.18 19.34 -13.74
N GLY A 168 -21.20 18.09 -13.29
CA GLY A 168 -20.65 16.94 -14.01
C GLY A 168 -21.51 16.47 -15.18
N THR A 169 -22.84 16.53 -15.06
CA THR A 169 -23.75 16.22 -16.18
C THR A 169 -23.98 17.49 -17.01
N PRO A 170 -23.63 17.53 -18.30
CA PRO A 170 -23.87 18.70 -19.15
C PRO A 170 -25.37 18.96 -19.35
N HIS A 171 -25.80 20.20 -19.12
CA HIS A 171 -27.20 20.60 -19.32
C HIS A 171 -27.53 21.02 -20.76
N SER A 172 -26.52 21.31 -21.59
CA SER A 172 -26.74 21.73 -22.98
C SER A 172 -27.22 20.57 -23.85
N LEU A 173 -28.13 20.85 -24.79
CA LEU A 173 -28.64 19.88 -25.76
C LEU A 173 -27.65 19.61 -26.91
N GLU A 174 -26.40 19.34 -26.57
CA GLU A 174 -25.28 19.30 -27.52
C GLU A 174 -24.56 17.95 -27.55
N GLY A 175 -24.99 16.99 -26.71
CA GLY A 175 -24.36 15.68 -26.60
C GLY A 175 -22.94 15.73 -26.01
N ALA A 176 -22.65 16.67 -25.11
CA ALA A 176 -21.35 16.74 -24.43
C ALA A 176 -21.15 15.56 -23.45
N GLY A 177 -19.90 15.15 -23.23
CA GLY A 177 -19.56 14.07 -22.30
C GLY A 177 -19.67 14.50 -20.83
N GLY A 178 -19.95 13.54 -19.94
CA GLY A 178 -19.97 13.75 -18.50
C GLY A 178 -18.56 14.00 -17.93
N GLY A 179 -18.47 14.73 -16.82
CA GLY A 179 -17.23 14.95 -16.06
C GLY A 179 -17.18 14.18 -14.74
N HIS A 180 -15.99 13.90 -14.22
CA HIS A 180 -15.79 13.39 -12.85
C HIS A 180 -14.38 13.67 -12.33
N GLY A 181 -13.40 12.78 -12.56
CA GLY A 181 -11.99 13.03 -12.28
C GLY A 181 -11.34 13.84 -13.39
N GLY A 182 -11.75 13.57 -14.62
CA GLY A 182 -11.46 14.34 -15.82
C GLY A 182 -12.71 15.07 -16.31
N ARG A 183 -12.48 16.13 -17.09
CA ARG A 183 -13.55 16.89 -17.74
C ARG A 183 -14.09 16.16 -18.97
N GLY A 184 -15.39 16.22 -19.20
CA GLY A 184 -15.98 15.72 -20.44
C GLY A 184 -15.69 16.62 -21.64
N ALA A 185 -15.78 16.06 -22.85
CA ALA A 185 -15.60 16.80 -24.09
C ALA A 185 -16.90 17.39 -24.64
N SER A 186 -16.78 18.47 -25.40
CA SER A 186 -17.87 19.05 -26.20
C SER A 186 -17.38 19.35 -27.61
N CYS A 187 -18.23 19.11 -28.61
CA CYS A 187 -17.92 19.30 -30.03
C CYS A 187 -18.54 20.56 -30.63
N LYS A 188 -19.23 21.38 -29.82
CA LYS A 188 -19.69 22.68 -30.28
C LYS A 188 -18.50 23.59 -30.54
N VAL A 189 -18.60 24.42 -31.58
CA VAL A 189 -17.64 25.47 -31.88
C VAL A 189 -18.37 26.80 -31.65
N SER A 190 -18.55 27.20 -30.40
CA SER A 190 -18.82 28.61 -30.07
C SER A 190 -17.52 29.33 -29.68
N ASN A 191 -17.53 30.67 -29.76
CA ASN A 191 -16.41 31.52 -29.33
C ASN A 191 -16.11 31.41 -27.82
N ASP A 192 -17.08 30.95 -27.02
CA ASP A 192 -16.87 30.64 -25.61
C ASP A 192 -16.32 29.22 -25.47
N THR A 193 -15.49 29.01 -24.45
CA THR A 193 -14.77 27.75 -24.23
C THR A 193 -15.71 26.54 -24.20
N ASN A 194 -15.51 25.59 -25.11
CA ASN A 194 -16.40 24.44 -25.31
C ASN A 194 -15.99 23.27 -24.40
N TRP A 195 -16.54 23.24 -23.19
CA TRP A 195 -16.30 22.19 -22.22
C TRP A 195 -17.53 21.28 -22.09
N GLY A 196 -17.31 19.99 -21.85
CA GLY A 196 -18.35 19.10 -21.35
C GLY A 196 -18.52 19.23 -19.84
N GLY A 197 -18.86 18.13 -19.19
CA GLY A 197 -19.11 18.10 -17.75
C GLY A 197 -17.87 18.43 -16.93
N ASP A 198 -18.05 19.18 -15.84
CA ASP A 198 -16.97 19.59 -14.96
C ASP A 198 -16.44 18.47 -14.07
N VAL A 199 -15.23 18.68 -13.57
CA VAL A 199 -14.56 17.84 -12.58
C VAL A 199 -15.12 18.13 -11.18
N TYR A 200 -15.41 17.11 -10.38
CA TYR A 200 -15.87 17.23 -8.99
C TYR A 200 -15.23 16.19 -8.07
N ALA A 201 -15.51 16.26 -6.76
CA ALA A 201 -14.91 15.41 -5.72
C ALA A 201 -13.38 15.61 -5.51
N TRP A 202 -12.88 16.84 -5.70
CA TRP A 202 -11.48 17.20 -5.42
C TRP A 202 -11.10 17.09 -3.94
N SER A 203 -12.04 17.39 -3.03
CA SER A 203 -11.82 17.33 -1.58
C SER A 203 -11.67 15.91 -1.04
N THR A 204 -12.03 14.89 -1.84
CA THR A 204 -11.98 13.47 -1.46
C THR A 204 -11.06 12.69 -2.40
N LEU A 205 -9.99 13.32 -2.92
CA LEU A 205 -9.05 12.71 -3.87
C LEU A 205 -8.41 11.43 -3.30
N ALA A 206 -8.09 11.43 -2.00
CA ALA A 206 -7.52 10.29 -1.31
C ALA A 206 -8.54 9.18 -0.99
N TRP A 207 -9.84 9.50 -0.98
CA TRP A 207 -10.93 8.55 -0.72
C TRP A 207 -12.12 8.78 -1.68
N PRO A 208 -11.95 8.58 -2.99
CA PRO A 208 -12.99 8.87 -3.97
C PRO A 208 -14.17 7.91 -3.77
N TRP A 209 -15.35 8.47 -3.46
CA TRP A 209 -16.56 7.69 -3.20
C TRP A 209 -17.82 8.22 -3.91
N SER A 210 -17.61 8.88 -5.05
CA SER A 210 -18.69 9.45 -5.87
C SER A 210 -18.97 8.58 -7.10
N TYR A 211 -20.24 8.48 -7.48
CA TYR A 211 -20.59 7.95 -8.80
C TYR A 211 -20.09 8.87 -9.91
N GLY A 212 -19.85 8.31 -11.09
CA GLY A 212 -19.66 9.09 -12.32
C GLY A 212 -20.96 9.77 -12.75
N SER A 213 -20.84 10.79 -13.60
CA SER A 213 -21.97 11.55 -14.15
C SER A 213 -22.39 11.01 -15.52
N LYS A 214 -23.63 11.32 -15.90
CA LYS A 214 -24.17 10.98 -17.22
C LYS A 214 -23.64 11.93 -18.29
N GLY A 215 -23.56 11.45 -19.52
CA GLY A 215 -23.38 12.31 -20.69
C GLY A 215 -24.64 13.15 -20.99
N GLY A 216 -24.46 14.29 -21.62
CA GLY A 216 -25.57 15.11 -22.14
C GLY A 216 -26.23 14.47 -23.36
N SER A 217 -27.45 14.91 -23.69
CA SER A 217 -28.21 14.47 -24.87
C SER A 217 -28.38 15.62 -25.87
N MET A 218 -28.55 15.33 -27.16
CA MET A 218 -28.97 16.32 -28.16
C MET A 218 -30.50 16.52 -28.22
N ALA A 219 -31.26 15.70 -27.50
CA ALA A 219 -32.72 15.75 -27.47
C ALA A 219 -33.20 15.90 -26.03
N ALA A 220 -34.19 16.77 -25.80
CA ALA A 220 -34.71 17.05 -24.46
C ALA A 220 -35.58 15.92 -23.91
N ASP A 221 -36.23 15.16 -24.80
CA ASP A 221 -37.19 14.10 -24.52
C ASP A 221 -36.57 12.70 -24.48
N HIS A 222 -35.35 12.54 -25.00
CA HIS A 222 -34.65 11.26 -25.05
C HIS A 222 -33.27 11.35 -24.40
N GLN A 223 -33.00 10.46 -23.45
CA GLN A 223 -31.68 10.33 -22.82
C GLN A 223 -30.78 9.47 -23.71
N PHE A 224 -29.98 10.13 -24.54
CA PHE A 224 -29.01 9.50 -25.43
C PHE A 224 -27.58 9.46 -24.88
N GLY A 225 -27.36 10.09 -23.73
CA GLY A 225 -26.07 10.12 -23.05
C GLY A 225 -25.81 8.80 -22.32
N GLY A 226 -24.54 8.38 -22.30
CA GLY A 226 -24.12 7.21 -21.54
C GLY A 226 -24.20 7.46 -20.04
N ASP A 227 -24.52 6.41 -19.29
CA ASP A 227 -24.57 6.45 -17.82
C ASP A 227 -23.16 6.51 -17.21
N GLY A 228 -23.04 7.09 -16.01
CA GLY A 228 -21.76 7.19 -15.32
C GLY A 228 -21.24 5.84 -14.82
N GLY A 229 -19.94 5.76 -14.53
CA GLY A 229 -19.34 4.61 -13.85
C GLY A 229 -19.72 4.53 -12.38
N GLY A 230 -19.80 3.30 -11.88
CA GLY A 230 -20.15 2.99 -10.49
C GLY A 230 -19.03 3.27 -9.48
N ARG A 231 -19.08 2.54 -8.35
CA ARG A 231 -18.09 2.67 -7.28
C ARG A 231 -17.57 1.31 -6.85
N VAL A 232 -16.26 1.18 -6.71
CA VAL A 232 -15.63 -0.04 -6.20
C VAL A 232 -14.78 0.29 -4.99
N MET A 233 -14.98 -0.43 -3.89
CA MET A 233 -14.12 -0.39 -2.71
C MET A 233 -13.59 -1.78 -2.42
N LEU A 234 -12.29 -2.00 -2.58
CA LEU A 234 -11.65 -3.24 -2.18
C LEU A 234 -10.75 -2.95 -0.99
N ARG A 235 -10.99 -3.61 0.15
CA ARG A 235 -10.22 -3.43 1.37
C ARG A 235 -9.74 -4.77 1.90
N ALA A 236 -8.44 -5.02 1.75
CA ALA A 236 -7.74 -6.13 2.38
C ALA A 236 -6.88 -5.59 3.54
N SER A 237 -6.94 -6.18 4.73
CA SER A 237 -6.01 -5.78 5.81
C SER A 237 -4.59 -6.33 5.63
N GLU A 238 -4.41 -7.29 4.72
CA GLU A 238 -3.14 -7.89 4.34
C GLU A 238 -3.00 -7.94 2.80
N PHE A 239 -3.32 -9.06 2.17
CA PHE A 239 -3.00 -9.29 0.76
C PHE A 239 -4.18 -8.99 -0.16
N MET A 240 -3.91 -8.25 -1.24
CA MET A 240 -4.82 -8.09 -2.36
C MET A 240 -4.18 -8.61 -3.64
N ASN A 241 -4.74 -9.68 -4.19
CA ASN A 241 -4.37 -10.22 -5.49
C ASN A 241 -5.41 -9.85 -6.54
N VAL A 242 -5.00 -9.17 -7.61
CA VAL A 242 -5.87 -8.77 -8.72
C VAL A 242 -5.31 -9.32 -10.03
N ASP A 243 -5.71 -10.54 -10.38
CA ASP A 243 -5.44 -11.17 -11.69
C ASP A 243 -6.64 -11.05 -12.66
N GLY A 244 -7.78 -10.56 -12.17
CA GLY A 244 -8.97 -10.22 -12.94
C GLY A 244 -9.10 -8.72 -13.25
N ASP A 245 -10.30 -8.30 -13.64
CA ASP A 245 -10.59 -6.91 -14.02
C ASP A 245 -11.47 -6.20 -12.99
N VAL A 246 -11.07 -5.02 -12.55
CA VAL A 246 -11.84 -4.13 -11.68
C VAL A 246 -12.24 -2.89 -12.46
N LEU A 247 -13.53 -2.80 -12.82
CA LEU A 247 -14.04 -1.83 -13.78
C LEU A 247 -15.10 -0.90 -13.16
N ALA A 248 -14.88 0.40 -13.29
CA ALA A 248 -15.83 1.46 -12.97
C ALA A 248 -15.90 2.46 -14.13
N GLU A 249 -16.04 1.97 -15.35
CA GLU A 249 -15.99 2.81 -16.55
C GLU A 249 -17.31 3.54 -16.83
N GLY A 250 -17.23 4.62 -17.58
CA GLY A 250 -18.41 5.29 -18.11
C GLY A 250 -19.11 4.47 -19.19
N GLY A 251 -20.44 4.51 -19.21
CA GLY A 251 -21.26 3.93 -20.26
C GLY A 251 -21.06 4.63 -21.60
N VAL A 252 -21.18 3.86 -22.68
CA VAL A 252 -21.09 4.36 -24.05
C VAL A 252 -22.37 5.14 -24.38
N GLY A 253 -22.21 6.38 -24.81
CA GLY A 253 -23.28 7.21 -25.36
C GLY A 253 -23.62 6.82 -26.80
N SER A 254 -24.12 7.78 -27.57
CA SER A 254 -24.51 7.56 -28.96
C SER A 254 -24.01 8.67 -29.87
N LEU A 255 -24.36 8.64 -31.16
CA LEU A 255 -24.09 9.77 -32.05
C LEU A 255 -24.92 11.03 -31.68
N LYS A 256 -25.89 10.90 -30.78
CA LYS A 256 -26.75 12.00 -30.29
C LYS A 256 -26.61 12.26 -28.79
N GLY A 257 -25.61 11.67 -28.12
CA GLY A 257 -25.39 11.88 -26.71
C GLY A 257 -23.95 11.58 -26.29
N GLY A 258 -23.47 12.30 -25.29
CA GLY A 258 -22.11 12.16 -24.81
C GLY A 258 -21.89 10.85 -24.06
N GLY A 259 -20.63 10.45 -23.90
CA GLY A 259 -20.27 9.32 -23.05
C GLY A 259 -20.40 9.67 -21.57
N GLY A 260 -20.72 8.67 -20.75
CA GLY A 260 -20.69 8.81 -19.29
C GLY A 260 -19.27 8.95 -18.77
N SER A 261 -19.07 9.61 -17.63
CA SER A 261 -17.74 9.69 -17.03
C SER A 261 -17.39 8.39 -16.29
N GLY A 262 -16.10 8.14 -16.10
CA GLY A 262 -15.64 7.09 -15.19
C GLY A 262 -16.09 7.31 -13.75
N GLY A 263 -16.16 6.23 -12.98
CA GLY A 263 -16.59 6.18 -11.59
C GLY A 263 -15.46 6.38 -10.58
N SER A 264 -15.64 5.81 -9.38
CA SER A 264 -14.62 5.82 -8.32
C SER A 264 -14.15 4.41 -7.99
N ILE A 265 -12.84 4.20 -7.92
CA ILE A 265 -12.24 2.97 -7.39
C ILE A 265 -11.34 3.33 -6.22
N MET A 266 -11.51 2.65 -5.10
CA MET A 266 -10.62 2.75 -3.95
C MET A 266 -10.12 1.36 -3.58
N ILE A 267 -8.81 1.21 -3.53
CA ILE A 267 -8.15 -0.02 -3.12
C ILE A 267 -7.29 0.28 -1.91
N TYR A 268 -7.51 -0.49 -0.85
CA TYR A 268 -6.68 -0.52 0.35
C TYR A 268 -6.15 -1.93 0.55
N ALA A 269 -4.83 -2.07 0.66
CA ALA A 269 -4.18 -3.33 0.92
C ALA A 269 -2.82 -3.13 1.61
N PHE A 270 -2.33 -4.12 2.36
CA PHE A 270 -0.92 -4.13 2.73
C PHE A 270 -0.07 -4.29 1.47
N LYS A 271 -0.33 -5.35 0.71
CA LYS A 271 0.35 -5.64 -0.55
C LYS A 271 -0.67 -5.83 -1.65
N LEU A 272 -0.59 -4.99 -2.67
CA LEU A 272 -1.33 -5.11 -3.91
C LEU A 272 -0.42 -5.73 -4.98
N TYR A 273 -0.86 -6.83 -5.56
CA TYR A 273 -0.16 -7.53 -6.64
C TYR A 273 -1.14 -8.25 -7.58
N GLY A 274 -0.62 -8.76 -8.68
CA GLY A 274 -1.39 -9.45 -9.72
C GLY A 274 -1.12 -8.85 -11.11
N ASN A 275 -1.68 -9.48 -12.14
CA ASN A 275 -1.50 -9.09 -13.54
C ASN A 275 -2.80 -8.63 -14.22
N GLY A 276 -3.78 -8.23 -13.41
CA GLY A 276 -5.09 -7.79 -13.86
C GLY A 276 -5.17 -6.31 -14.28
N THR A 277 -6.40 -5.86 -14.53
CA THR A 277 -6.70 -4.50 -14.98
C THR A 277 -7.54 -3.76 -13.95
N ILE A 278 -7.22 -2.50 -13.67
CA ILE A 278 -8.05 -1.59 -12.86
C ILE A 278 -8.38 -0.37 -13.72
N SER A 279 -9.65 -0.22 -14.12
CA SER A 279 -10.06 0.86 -15.03
C SER A 279 -11.23 1.68 -14.49
N ALA A 280 -11.06 2.99 -14.49
CA ALA A 280 -12.14 3.97 -14.33
C ALA A 280 -12.20 4.90 -15.55
N ALA A 281 -12.06 4.36 -16.76
CA ALA A 281 -12.07 5.14 -17.99
C ALA A 281 -13.43 5.79 -18.29
N GLY A 282 -13.42 6.89 -19.04
CA GLY A 282 -14.62 7.54 -19.55
C GLY A 282 -15.22 6.79 -20.75
N GLY A 283 -16.54 6.83 -20.89
CA GLY A 283 -17.26 6.22 -21.99
C GLY A 283 -17.15 7.02 -23.29
N ASN A 284 -17.22 6.31 -24.43
CA ASN A 284 -17.24 6.93 -25.74
C ASN A 284 -18.62 7.56 -26.04
N GLY A 285 -18.69 8.63 -26.80
CA GLY A 285 -19.96 9.27 -27.19
C GLY A 285 -19.74 10.43 -28.14
N TRP A 286 -20.79 11.21 -28.43
CA TRP A 286 -20.64 12.40 -29.28
C TRP A 286 -19.52 13.33 -28.77
N GLY A 287 -19.62 13.77 -27.53
CA GLY A 287 -18.49 14.16 -26.70
C GLY A 287 -18.09 13.00 -25.76
N GLY A 288 -16.81 12.66 -25.73
CA GLY A 288 -16.27 11.62 -24.84
C GLY A 288 -16.37 12.01 -23.37
N GLY A 289 -16.69 11.03 -22.52
CA GLY A 289 -16.77 11.22 -21.08
C GLY A 289 -15.38 11.37 -20.45
N GLY A 290 -15.28 12.15 -19.37
CA GLY A 290 -14.04 12.28 -18.61
C GLY A 290 -13.71 11.02 -17.82
N GLY A 291 -12.42 10.80 -17.56
CA GLY A 291 -11.97 9.71 -16.69
C GLY A 291 -12.44 9.85 -15.24
N GLY A 292 -12.45 8.74 -14.51
CA GLY A 292 -12.86 8.65 -13.12
C GLY A 292 -11.76 8.98 -12.11
N ARG A 293 -11.93 8.48 -10.88
CA ARG A 293 -10.96 8.67 -9.79
C ARG A 293 -10.57 7.32 -9.20
N ILE A 294 -9.28 7.03 -9.19
CA ILE A 294 -8.71 5.84 -8.55
C ILE A 294 -7.86 6.30 -7.37
N SER A 295 -8.05 5.68 -6.20
CA SER A 295 -7.14 5.81 -5.06
C SER A 295 -6.57 4.45 -4.69
N LEU A 296 -5.24 4.38 -4.61
CA LEU A 296 -4.48 3.22 -4.20
C LEU A 296 -3.76 3.58 -2.91
N ASP A 297 -4.28 3.06 -1.79
CA ASP A 297 -3.66 3.19 -0.48
C ASP A 297 -3.05 1.83 -0.11
N CYS A 298 -1.86 1.60 -0.66
CA CYS A 298 -1.17 0.32 -0.59
C CYS A 298 0.28 0.52 -0.16
N TYR A 299 0.76 -0.30 0.77
CA TYR A 299 2.13 -0.18 1.28
C TYR A 299 3.17 -0.72 0.30
N SER A 300 2.80 -1.75 -0.45
CA SER A 300 3.60 -2.30 -1.54
C SER A 300 2.71 -2.57 -2.75
N ILE A 301 3.05 -2.00 -3.90
CA ILE A 301 2.40 -2.27 -5.19
C ILE A 301 3.40 -2.97 -6.11
N GLN A 302 3.04 -4.14 -6.64
CA GLN A 302 3.81 -4.80 -7.70
C GLN A 302 3.40 -4.24 -9.07
N GLN A 303 4.38 -4.02 -9.96
CA GLN A 303 4.25 -3.18 -11.16
C GLN A 303 3.59 -3.86 -12.38
N ASP A 304 2.99 -5.04 -12.23
CA ASP A 304 2.41 -5.79 -13.34
C ASP A 304 0.91 -5.49 -13.58
N LEU A 305 0.29 -4.65 -12.74
CA LEU A 305 -1.11 -4.21 -12.89
C LEU A 305 -1.26 -3.10 -13.93
N GLU A 306 -2.27 -3.21 -14.80
CA GLU A 306 -2.65 -2.14 -15.72
C GLU A 306 -3.70 -1.23 -15.08
N ILE A 307 -3.37 0.04 -14.82
CA ILE A 307 -4.27 1.02 -14.21
C ILE A 307 -4.60 2.14 -15.20
N THR A 308 -5.88 2.31 -15.55
CA THR A 308 -6.30 3.30 -16.55
C THR A 308 -7.42 4.23 -16.08
N VAL A 309 -7.29 5.51 -16.44
CA VAL A 309 -8.26 6.58 -16.15
C VAL A 309 -8.45 7.50 -17.35
N HIS A 310 -8.25 7.01 -18.58
CA HIS A 310 -8.35 7.84 -19.78
C HIS A 310 -9.79 8.34 -19.98
N GLY A 311 -9.94 9.49 -20.63
CA GLY A 311 -11.26 9.89 -21.10
C GLY A 311 -11.68 9.11 -22.34
N GLY A 312 -12.98 9.07 -22.59
CA GLY A 312 -13.56 8.40 -23.74
C GLY A 312 -13.35 9.17 -25.05
N GLN A 313 -13.43 8.45 -26.15
CA GLN A 313 -13.34 9.00 -27.50
C GLN A 313 -14.59 9.80 -27.85
N SER A 314 -14.38 10.92 -28.54
CA SER A 314 -15.44 11.77 -29.08
C SER A 314 -15.72 11.43 -30.54
N PHE A 315 -16.97 11.06 -30.85
CA PHE A 315 -17.40 10.79 -32.22
C PHE A 315 -17.57 12.06 -33.05
N GLY A 316 -18.07 13.14 -32.44
CA GLY A 316 -18.35 14.40 -33.15
C GLY A 316 -17.10 15.23 -33.42
N CYS A 317 -16.08 15.08 -32.58
CA CYS A 317 -14.83 15.82 -32.64
C CYS A 317 -13.67 14.93 -32.19
N PRO A 318 -13.15 14.05 -33.08
CA PRO A 318 -12.11 13.07 -32.72
C PRO A 318 -10.83 13.66 -32.12
N GLN A 319 -10.55 14.95 -32.35
CA GLN A 319 -9.42 15.68 -31.78
C GLN A 319 -9.63 16.13 -30.31
N ASN A 320 -10.87 16.09 -29.81
CA ASN A 320 -11.24 16.58 -28.48
C ASN A 320 -11.92 15.46 -27.70
N ALA A 321 -11.16 14.47 -27.23
CA ALA A 321 -11.62 13.40 -26.37
C ALA A 321 -11.85 13.90 -24.92
N GLY A 322 -12.53 13.09 -24.10
CA GLY A 322 -12.63 13.36 -22.67
C GLY A 322 -11.24 13.47 -22.03
N ALA A 323 -11.09 14.32 -21.02
CA ALA A 323 -9.83 14.44 -20.29
C ALA A 323 -9.64 13.21 -19.38
N ALA A 324 -8.37 12.87 -19.13
CA ALA A 324 -8.02 11.81 -18.18
C ALA A 324 -8.47 12.18 -16.75
N GLY A 325 -8.77 11.14 -15.99
CA GLY A 325 -9.10 11.18 -14.58
C GLY A 325 -7.88 11.32 -13.69
N THR A 326 -8.05 10.96 -12.42
CA THR A 326 -6.98 11.06 -11.42
C THR A 326 -6.66 9.71 -10.81
N ILE A 327 -5.36 9.44 -10.63
CA ILE A 327 -4.86 8.37 -9.78
C ILE A 327 -4.20 9.02 -8.58
N TYR A 328 -4.65 8.68 -7.38
CA TYR A 328 -4.03 9.05 -6.12
C TYR A 328 -3.33 7.84 -5.55
N GLU A 329 -2.01 7.89 -5.41
CA GLU A 329 -1.23 6.83 -4.81
C GLU A 329 -0.69 7.30 -3.47
N SER A 330 -1.01 6.55 -2.41
CA SER A 330 -0.39 6.66 -1.11
C SER A 330 0.59 5.50 -0.99
N SER A 331 1.86 5.79 -1.17
CA SER A 331 2.95 4.82 -1.03
C SER A 331 3.94 5.27 0.06
N LEU A 332 4.65 4.29 0.63
CA LEU A 332 5.66 4.56 1.65
C LEU A 332 6.84 5.31 1.03
N GLN A 333 7.22 6.44 1.63
CA GLN A 333 8.45 7.14 1.30
C GLN A 333 9.60 6.67 2.19
N THR A 334 10.76 6.41 1.61
CA THR A 334 11.97 6.13 2.37
C THR A 334 12.57 7.43 2.90
N LEU A 335 12.69 7.55 4.22
CA LEU A 335 13.41 8.67 4.83
C LEU A 335 14.90 8.34 4.93
N LYS A 336 15.68 8.79 3.95
CA LYS A 336 17.13 8.60 3.95
C LYS A 336 17.84 9.73 4.70
N VAL A 337 18.40 9.43 5.87
CA VAL A 337 19.26 10.38 6.62
C VAL A 337 20.72 10.08 6.30
N THR A 338 21.47 11.07 5.79
CA THR A 338 22.89 10.93 5.41
C THR A 338 23.84 11.84 6.21
N GLY A 339 25.09 11.40 6.34
CA GLY A 339 26.18 12.14 6.98
C GLY A 339 26.61 11.54 8.31
N GLN A 340 27.06 12.40 9.23
CA GLN A 340 27.36 12.04 10.62
C GLN A 340 26.14 12.34 11.48
N ILE A 341 25.50 11.30 12.00
CA ILE A 341 24.33 11.42 12.88
C ILE A 341 24.81 11.30 14.32
N ARG A 342 24.47 12.29 15.15
CA ARG A 342 24.74 12.29 16.58
C ARG A 342 23.43 12.42 17.35
N LEU A 343 23.12 11.42 18.16
CA LEU A 343 22.04 11.46 19.14
C LEU A 343 22.65 11.50 20.52
N LEU A 344 22.42 12.61 21.22
CA LEU A 344 23.06 12.91 22.49
C LEU A 344 22.01 13.43 23.47
N SER A 345 22.28 13.28 24.77
CA SER A 345 21.58 14.02 25.85
C SER A 345 20.06 13.81 25.86
N LYS A 346 19.63 12.56 26.00
CA LYS A 346 18.22 12.11 25.95
C LYS A 346 17.54 12.33 24.60
N GLY A 347 18.32 12.42 23.53
CA GLY A 347 17.81 12.52 22.17
C GLY A 347 16.97 11.30 21.82
N SER A 348 15.79 11.52 21.24
CA SER A 348 14.97 10.44 20.71
C SER A 348 14.60 10.71 19.26
N ILE A 349 14.85 9.73 18.40
CA ILE A 349 14.30 9.68 17.05
C ILE A 349 13.29 8.54 17.00
N SER A 350 12.09 8.84 16.52
CA SER A 350 11.05 7.84 16.30
C SER A 350 10.71 7.79 14.82
N PHE A 351 10.75 6.60 14.24
CA PHE A 351 10.36 6.32 12.88
C PHE A 351 9.07 5.49 12.88
N GLY A 352 8.06 5.93 12.15
CA GLY A 352 6.80 5.20 12.02
C GLY A 352 5.82 5.41 13.17
N LEU A 353 4.76 4.62 13.16
CA LEU A 353 3.61 4.74 14.05
C LEU A 353 3.35 3.41 14.75
N SER A 354 3.14 3.45 16.07
CA SER A 354 2.95 2.25 16.90
C SER A 354 1.70 1.44 16.57
N GLU A 355 0.65 2.10 16.10
CA GLU A 355 -0.60 1.44 15.69
C GLU A 355 -0.44 0.70 14.36
N ASN A 356 0.56 1.09 13.57
CA ASN A 356 0.77 0.55 12.24
C ASN A 356 2.27 0.38 11.92
N PRO A 357 2.95 -0.56 12.60
CA PRO A 357 4.38 -0.78 12.49
C PRO A 357 4.73 -1.53 11.18
N ILE A 358 4.56 -0.87 10.04
CA ILE A 358 4.64 -1.51 8.72
C ILE A 358 5.48 -0.74 7.69
N SER A 359 5.92 0.47 8.04
CA SER A 359 6.76 1.27 7.15
C SER A 359 8.20 0.74 7.10
N GLU A 360 8.88 0.92 5.99
CA GLU A 360 10.33 0.67 5.91
C GLU A 360 11.11 1.97 6.10
N PHE A 361 12.11 1.95 6.98
CA PHE A 361 12.95 3.11 7.29
C PHE A 361 14.41 2.81 6.97
N GLU A 362 15.00 3.66 6.13
CA GLU A 362 16.39 3.51 5.68
C GLU A 362 17.30 4.56 6.32
N LEU A 363 18.22 4.17 7.20
CA LEU A 363 19.22 5.07 7.78
C LEU A 363 20.58 4.80 7.12
N VAL A 364 21.18 5.81 6.47
CA VAL A 364 22.47 5.65 5.75
C VAL A 364 23.49 6.65 6.28
N ALA A 365 24.31 6.27 7.26
CA ALA A 365 25.27 7.20 7.86
C ALA A 365 26.73 6.75 7.69
N GLU A 366 27.64 7.71 7.58
CA GLU A 366 29.07 7.42 7.73
C GLU A 366 29.40 7.08 9.18
N GLU A 367 28.80 7.82 10.11
CA GLU A 367 28.94 7.62 11.54
C GLU A 367 27.58 7.84 12.21
N LEU A 368 27.14 6.87 13.01
CA LEU A 368 26.02 7.01 13.92
C LEU A 368 26.54 6.90 15.35
N LEU A 369 26.58 8.03 16.05
CA LEU A 369 26.96 8.12 17.45
C LEU A 369 25.71 8.33 18.31
N MET A 370 25.51 7.45 19.28
CA MET A 370 24.40 7.51 20.24
C MET A 370 24.96 7.55 21.66
N SER A 371 24.56 8.54 22.45
CA SER A 371 24.90 8.67 23.86
C SER A 371 23.70 9.13 24.68
N ASP A 372 23.28 8.34 25.69
CA ASP A 372 22.06 8.60 26.47
C ASP A 372 20.88 8.91 25.52
N SER A 373 20.55 7.99 24.61
CA SER A 373 19.61 8.26 23.51
C SER A 373 18.85 7.02 23.04
N VAL A 374 17.69 7.24 22.41
CA VAL A 374 16.81 6.15 21.95
C VAL A 374 16.38 6.35 20.50
N ILE A 375 16.62 5.36 19.65
CA ILE A 375 15.95 5.24 18.35
C ILE A 375 14.78 4.26 18.51
N LYS A 376 13.57 4.69 18.15
CA LYS A 376 12.39 3.82 18.04
C LYS A 376 12.01 3.67 16.59
N VAL A 377 11.68 2.45 16.17
CA VAL A 377 11.24 2.15 14.82
C VAL A 377 9.99 1.30 14.89
N TYR A 378 8.95 1.72 14.18
CA TYR A 378 7.70 0.99 14.02
C TYR A 378 7.58 0.53 12.55
N GLY A 379 8.14 -0.64 12.26
CA GLY A 379 8.22 -1.27 10.95
C GLY A 379 9.60 -1.89 10.68
N ALA A 380 9.96 -2.02 9.41
CA ALA A 380 11.24 -2.58 9.00
C ALA A 380 12.35 -1.51 9.08
N PHE A 381 13.44 -1.78 9.79
CA PHE A 381 14.58 -0.87 9.89
C PHE A 381 15.76 -1.35 9.04
N ARG A 382 16.16 -0.58 8.02
CA ARG A 382 17.37 -0.83 7.23
C ARG A 382 18.44 0.21 7.54
N MET A 383 19.43 -0.19 8.31
CA MET A 383 20.53 0.66 8.73
C MET A 383 21.82 0.29 8.01
N TYR A 384 22.37 1.25 7.27
CA TYR A 384 23.63 1.15 6.53
C TYR A 384 24.64 2.12 7.12
N VAL A 385 25.47 1.61 8.04
CA VAL A 385 26.41 2.46 8.79
C VAL A 385 27.84 1.98 8.63
N LYS A 386 28.76 2.94 8.41
CA LYS A 386 30.19 2.61 8.42
C LYS A 386 30.68 2.43 9.86
N VAL A 387 30.34 3.36 10.75
CA VAL A 387 30.65 3.27 12.17
C VAL A 387 29.38 3.50 13.01
N LEU A 388 29.04 2.56 13.89
CA LEU A 388 28.00 2.69 14.91
C LEU A 388 28.64 2.63 16.29
N LEU A 389 28.49 3.70 17.06
CA LEU A 389 28.95 3.77 18.44
C LEU A 389 27.76 4.09 19.34
N MET A 390 27.41 3.13 20.21
CA MET A 390 26.33 3.29 21.18
C MET A 390 26.91 3.31 22.60
N TRP A 391 26.49 4.31 23.39
CA TRP A 391 26.83 4.46 24.79
C TRP A 391 25.57 4.74 25.60
N ASP A 392 25.21 3.85 26.53
CA ASP A 392 23.98 3.99 27.35
C ASP A 392 22.76 4.36 26.48
N SER A 393 22.54 3.59 25.41
CA SER A 393 21.61 3.94 24.34
C SER A 393 20.88 2.73 23.80
N GLU A 394 19.67 2.94 23.29
CA GLU A 394 18.82 1.85 22.82
C GLU A 394 18.32 2.08 21.39
N ILE A 395 18.34 1.02 20.59
CA ILE A 395 17.59 0.95 19.33
C ILE A 395 16.46 -0.07 19.53
N GLN A 396 15.23 0.40 19.53
CA GLN A 396 14.01 -0.39 19.71
C GLN A 396 13.30 -0.53 18.37
N ILE A 397 13.15 -1.75 17.86
CA ILE A 397 12.47 -2.04 16.61
C ILE A 397 11.22 -2.86 16.91
N ASP A 398 10.08 -2.25 16.67
CA ASP A 398 8.80 -2.93 16.58
C ASP A 398 8.52 -3.22 15.11
N GLY A 399 8.83 -4.44 14.66
CA GLY A 399 8.51 -4.89 13.30
C GLY A 399 7.05 -5.31 13.12
N GLY A 400 6.19 -5.10 14.12
CA GLY A 400 4.81 -5.55 14.12
C GLY A 400 4.63 -7.05 14.34
N GLY A 401 3.38 -7.46 14.56
CA GLY A 401 2.98 -8.86 14.71
C GLY A 401 2.62 -9.57 13.39
N LYS A 402 2.62 -8.85 12.27
CA LYS A 402 2.24 -9.39 10.95
C LYS A 402 3.48 -9.90 10.22
N ASP A 403 3.46 -11.15 9.75
CA ASP A 403 4.57 -11.78 9.00
C ASP A 403 4.89 -11.09 7.66
N VAL A 404 4.15 -10.03 7.31
CA VAL A 404 4.32 -9.26 6.07
C VAL A 404 5.40 -8.19 6.16
N VAL A 405 5.82 -7.78 7.37
CA VAL A 405 6.89 -6.79 7.54
C VAL A 405 8.24 -7.45 7.30
N LEU A 406 9.04 -6.86 6.41
CA LEU A 406 10.37 -7.38 6.07
C LEU A 406 11.29 -7.38 7.30
N ALA A 407 12.23 -8.33 7.33
CA ALA A 407 13.24 -8.37 8.38
C ALA A 407 14.02 -7.04 8.43
N SER A 408 14.29 -6.58 9.65
CA SER A 408 15.16 -5.44 9.88
C SER A 408 16.62 -5.85 9.66
N MET A 409 17.41 -4.92 9.15
CA MET A 409 18.73 -5.17 8.61
C MET A 409 19.70 -4.10 9.08
N LEU A 410 20.79 -4.51 9.73
CA LEU A 410 21.93 -3.68 10.11
C LEU A 410 23.16 -4.12 9.33
N GLU A 411 23.58 -3.28 8.39
CA GLU A 411 24.84 -3.45 7.68
C GLU A 411 25.98 -2.75 8.45
N ALA A 412 26.85 -3.54 9.07
CA ALA A 412 28.09 -3.11 9.69
C ALA A 412 29.23 -3.12 8.67
N ARG A 413 29.53 -1.96 8.06
CA ARG A 413 30.58 -1.91 7.03
C ARG A 413 32.01 -1.88 7.59
N ASN A 414 32.21 -1.30 8.78
CA ASN A 414 33.52 -1.23 9.42
C ASN A 414 33.46 -1.58 10.91
N LEU A 415 32.68 -0.84 11.71
CA LEU A 415 32.69 -1.01 13.16
C LEU A 415 31.32 -0.76 13.80
N VAL A 416 30.87 -1.68 14.65
CA VAL A 416 29.71 -1.53 15.54
C VAL A 416 30.18 -1.80 16.97
N VAL A 417 30.05 -0.81 17.86
CA VAL A 417 30.41 -0.94 19.27
C VAL A 417 29.23 -0.55 20.15
N LEU A 418 28.82 -1.47 21.02
CA LEU A 418 27.81 -1.23 22.06
C LEU A 418 28.53 -1.19 23.41
N ARG A 419 28.34 -0.10 24.16
CA ARG A 419 28.94 0.12 25.49
C ARG A 419 27.93 0.61 26.51
N HIS A 420 28.23 0.35 27.78
CA HIS A 420 27.51 0.90 28.93
C HIS A 420 26.01 0.57 28.93
N GLY A 421 25.65 -0.70 28.71
CA GLY A 421 24.26 -1.14 28.72
C GLY A 421 23.51 -0.85 27.41
N SER A 422 24.23 -0.69 26.30
CA SER A 422 23.61 -0.36 25.02
C SER A 422 22.95 -1.59 24.39
N VAL A 423 21.71 -1.44 23.93
CA VAL A 423 20.93 -2.57 23.42
C VAL A 423 20.29 -2.26 22.06
N ILE A 424 20.41 -3.20 21.12
CA ILE A 424 19.58 -3.23 19.91
C ILE A 424 18.56 -4.34 20.08
N SER A 425 17.27 -4.00 20.07
CA SER A 425 16.18 -4.95 20.28
C SER A 425 15.17 -4.95 19.12
N SER A 426 14.68 -6.13 18.75
CA SER A 426 13.62 -6.28 17.76
C SER A 426 12.59 -7.34 18.16
N ASN A 427 11.30 -7.04 18.12
CA ASN A 427 10.26 -8.07 18.30
C ASN A 427 10.03 -8.95 17.05
N ALA A 428 10.72 -8.63 15.95
CA ALA A 428 10.65 -9.33 14.67
C ALA A 428 12.01 -9.95 14.31
N ALA A 429 12.20 -10.28 13.02
CA ALA A 429 13.49 -10.72 12.51
C ALA A 429 14.47 -9.54 12.38
N LEU A 430 15.71 -9.73 12.84
CA LEU A 430 16.81 -8.77 12.75
C LEU A 430 18.05 -9.47 12.17
N GLY A 431 18.60 -8.93 11.10
CA GLY A 431 19.89 -9.34 10.53
C GLY A 431 20.97 -8.31 10.82
N VAL A 432 22.13 -8.73 11.30
CA VAL A 432 23.36 -7.93 11.37
C VAL A 432 24.36 -8.56 10.42
N TYR A 433 24.73 -7.85 9.35
CA TYR A 433 25.63 -8.37 8.33
C TYR A 433 26.66 -7.34 7.87
N GLY A 434 27.66 -7.79 7.12
CA GLY A 434 28.66 -6.90 6.51
C GLY A 434 30.09 -7.33 6.76
N GLN A 435 31.02 -6.39 6.55
CA GLN A 435 32.46 -6.65 6.62
C GLN A 435 33.09 -6.26 7.95
N GLY A 436 32.36 -5.54 8.81
CA GLY A 436 32.89 -4.92 10.00
C GLY A 436 33.02 -5.83 11.22
N LEU A 437 33.59 -5.25 12.28
CA LEU A 437 33.62 -5.79 13.64
C LEU A 437 32.33 -5.43 14.37
N LEU A 438 31.69 -6.42 15.00
CA LEU A 438 30.71 -6.18 16.06
C LEU A 438 31.38 -6.42 17.41
N ASN A 439 31.38 -5.43 18.29
CA ASN A 439 31.98 -5.51 19.62
C ASN A 439 30.97 -5.07 20.69
N LEU A 440 30.50 -6.03 21.49
CA LEU A 440 29.70 -5.81 22.69
C LEU A 440 30.67 -5.80 23.87
N THR A 441 30.87 -4.64 24.51
CA THR A 441 32.10 -4.47 25.33
C THR A 441 32.00 -4.95 26.77
N GLY A 442 30.80 -4.97 27.35
CA GLY A 442 30.63 -5.29 28.76
C GLY A 442 29.20 -5.57 29.19
N PRO A 443 28.95 -5.55 30.52
CA PRO A 443 27.67 -5.95 31.10
C PRO A 443 26.49 -5.16 30.56
N GLY A 444 25.46 -5.89 30.12
CA GLY A 444 24.22 -5.29 29.60
C GLY A 444 24.29 -4.83 28.14
N ASP A 445 25.46 -4.86 27.50
CA ASP A 445 25.57 -4.57 26.06
C ASP A 445 25.03 -5.77 25.27
N GLY A 446 24.10 -5.57 24.35
CA GLY A 446 23.54 -6.72 23.64
C GLY A 446 22.68 -6.45 22.42
N ILE A 447 22.51 -7.50 21.63
CA ILE A 447 21.58 -7.55 20.51
C ILE A 447 20.58 -8.67 20.77
N LYS A 448 19.29 -8.34 20.75
CA LYS A 448 18.21 -9.31 20.95
C LYS A 448 17.12 -9.18 19.90
N ALA A 449 16.62 -10.31 19.42
CA ALA A 449 15.50 -10.30 18.49
C ALA A 449 14.62 -11.56 18.61
N ARG A 450 13.40 -11.53 18.04
CA ARG A 450 12.59 -12.76 17.92
C ARG A 450 13.31 -13.78 17.03
N ARG A 451 13.91 -13.31 15.94
CA ARG A 451 14.89 -14.06 15.14
C ARG A 451 16.09 -13.16 14.86
N LEU A 452 17.29 -13.65 15.12
CA LEU A 452 18.54 -12.93 14.96
C LEU A 452 19.46 -13.68 14.01
N PHE A 453 19.90 -12.98 12.98
CA PHE A 453 20.88 -13.47 12.02
C PHE A 453 22.15 -12.61 12.11
N LEU A 454 23.30 -13.21 12.41
CA LEU A 454 24.60 -12.54 12.45
C LEU A 454 25.50 -13.10 11.36
N SER A 455 25.95 -12.27 10.43
CA SER A 455 26.85 -12.65 9.34
C SER A 455 27.89 -11.58 9.06
N LEU A 456 28.95 -11.58 9.86
CA LEU A 456 30.04 -10.63 9.76
C LEU A 456 31.32 -11.31 9.28
N PHE A 457 31.98 -10.67 8.31
CA PHE A 457 33.21 -11.20 7.75
C PHE A 457 34.40 -11.11 8.73
N TYR A 458 34.53 -9.99 9.45
CA TYR A 458 35.68 -9.75 10.32
C TYR A 458 35.59 -10.52 11.64
N ASN A 459 34.79 -10.06 12.60
CA ASN A 459 34.63 -10.73 13.88
C ASN A 459 33.35 -10.30 14.62
N ILE A 460 32.90 -11.15 15.55
CA ILE A 460 31.86 -10.86 16.54
C ILE A 460 32.51 -11.06 17.91
N GLU A 461 32.66 -9.98 18.66
CA GLU A 461 33.22 -9.97 20.02
C GLU A 461 32.09 -9.73 21.02
N VAL A 462 31.84 -10.73 21.87
CA VAL A 462 30.87 -10.64 22.96
C VAL A 462 31.65 -10.61 24.27
N GLY A 463 31.74 -9.44 24.87
CA GLY A 463 32.46 -9.19 26.11
C GLY A 463 31.77 -9.82 27.33
N PRO A 464 32.46 -9.86 28.49
CA PRO A 464 31.90 -10.42 29.71
C PRO A 464 30.62 -9.68 30.14
N GLY A 465 29.52 -10.43 30.30
CA GLY A 465 28.22 -9.89 30.67
C GLY A 465 27.42 -9.25 29.52
N SER A 466 27.98 -9.20 28.31
CA SER A 466 27.24 -8.88 27.10
C SER A 466 26.39 -10.08 26.65
N PHE A 467 25.40 -9.83 25.80
CA PHE A 467 24.50 -10.90 25.34
C PHE A 467 24.12 -10.77 23.86
N VAL A 468 23.92 -11.93 23.24
CA VAL A 468 23.30 -12.10 21.93
C VAL A 468 22.15 -13.08 22.13
N GLN A 469 20.92 -12.67 21.88
CA GLN A 469 19.73 -13.44 22.28
C GLN A 469 18.70 -13.54 21.16
N ALA A 470 18.28 -14.78 20.88
CA ALA A 470 17.03 -15.08 20.16
C ALA A 470 16.58 -16.53 20.49
N PRO A 471 15.30 -16.80 20.73
CA PRO A 471 14.18 -15.86 20.68
C PRO A 471 14.17 -14.90 21.89
N LEU A 472 13.27 -13.91 21.87
CA LEU A 472 12.95 -13.12 23.05
C LEU A 472 12.27 -14.00 24.11
N ASP A 473 12.46 -13.67 25.39
CA ASP A 473 11.89 -14.44 26.51
C ASP A 473 10.36 -14.57 26.42
N ASP A 474 9.67 -13.47 26.06
CA ASP A 474 8.20 -13.45 25.91
C ASP A 474 7.70 -14.39 24.80
N ALA A 475 8.51 -14.64 23.77
CA ALA A 475 8.13 -15.49 22.63
C ALA A 475 8.20 -16.99 22.95
N VAL A 476 8.92 -17.38 24.01
CA VAL A 476 9.01 -18.79 24.44
C VAL A 476 7.69 -19.26 25.05
N GLN A 477 6.96 -18.37 25.75
CA GLN A 477 5.68 -18.70 26.37
C GLN A 477 4.51 -18.79 25.38
N SER A 478 4.58 -18.13 24.23
CA SER A 478 3.46 -18.03 23.28
C SER A 478 3.50 -19.02 22.11
N SER A 479 4.61 -19.75 21.91
CA SER A 479 4.83 -20.55 20.70
C SER A 479 4.56 -22.04 20.92
N LEU A 480 3.33 -22.48 20.66
CA LEU A 480 2.99 -23.91 20.54
C LEU A 480 3.87 -24.62 19.50
N ASP A 481 4.30 -23.91 18.45
CA ASP A 481 5.19 -24.43 17.40
C ASP A 481 6.63 -24.65 17.87
N ALA A 482 7.16 -23.80 18.76
CA ALA A 482 8.49 -24.00 19.33
C ALA A 482 8.50 -25.21 20.27
N LEU A 483 7.45 -25.35 21.09
CA LEU A 483 7.25 -26.52 21.94
C LEU A 483 7.11 -27.80 21.12
N SER A 484 6.30 -27.81 20.05
CA SER A 484 6.11 -28.99 19.20
C SER A 484 7.40 -29.41 18.47
N ARG A 485 8.23 -28.46 18.05
CA ARG A 485 9.57 -28.75 17.48
C ARG A 485 10.55 -29.30 18.53
N CYS A 486 10.48 -28.83 19.78
CA CYS A 486 11.30 -29.38 20.88
C CYS A 486 10.90 -30.81 21.24
N GLU A 487 9.62 -31.15 21.15
CA GLU A 487 9.10 -32.50 21.43
C GLU A 487 9.27 -33.47 20.25
N SER A 488 9.56 -32.96 19.05
CA SER A 488 9.82 -33.78 17.86
C SER A 488 11.08 -34.62 18.03
N LYS A 489 10.95 -35.95 17.85
CA LYS A 489 12.11 -36.87 17.76
C LYS A 489 12.93 -36.70 16.47
N THR A 490 12.36 -36.00 15.49
CA THR A 490 13.00 -35.77 14.19
C THR A 490 13.72 -34.42 14.22
N CYS A 491 15.05 -34.45 14.15
CA CYS A 491 15.87 -33.25 14.01
C CYS A 491 15.61 -32.62 12.62
N PRO A 492 15.31 -31.32 12.52
CA PRO A 492 15.15 -30.64 11.23
C PRO A 492 16.42 -30.82 10.38
N SER A 493 16.27 -31.13 9.09
CA SER A 493 17.41 -31.33 8.19
C SER A 493 18.32 -30.11 8.13
N GLU A 494 17.77 -28.92 8.31
CA GLU A 494 18.51 -27.66 8.28
C GLU A 494 19.52 -27.55 9.45
N LEU A 495 19.28 -28.24 10.57
CA LEU A 495 20.17 -28.31 11.73
C LEU A 495 21.39 -29.21 11.47
N ILE A 496 21.22 -30.18 10.56
CA ILE A 496 22.25 -31.16 10.18
C ILE A 496 23.02 -30.67 8.95
N THR A 497 22.32 -30.03 8.01
CA THR A 497 22.87 -29.41 6.80
C THR A 497 22.44 -27.95 6.75
N PRO A 498 23.18 -27.04 7.42
CA PRO A 498 22.90 -25.61 7.33
C PRO A 498 23.15 -25.11 5.90
N PRO A 499 22.45 -24.06 5.44
CA PRO A 499 22.64 -23.52 4.09
C PRO A 499 24.05 -22.93 3.91
N ASP A 500 24.74 -23.34 2.83
CA ASP A 500 26.12 -22.95 2.51
C ASP A 500 26.29 -21.45 2.25
N ASP A 501 25.24 -20.78 1.77
CA ASP A 501 25.31 -19.44 1.19
C ASP A 501 25.26 -18.30 2.23
N CYS A 502 24.96 -18.62 3.50
CA CYS A 502 24.75 -17.64 4.58
C CYS A 502 23.71 -16.58 4.20
N HIS A 503 22.68 -16.91 3.43
CA HIS A 503 21.56 -16.00 3.19
C HIS A 503 20.59 -15.98 4.36
N VAL A 504 19.97 -14.81 4.61
CA VAL A 504 18.91 -14.67 5.62
C VAL A 504 17.70 -15.45 5.11
N ASN A 505 17.43 -16.60 5.70
CA ASN A 505 16.26 -17.40 5.38
C ASN A 505 15.29 -17.47 6.56
N ASN A 506 14.20 -16.70 6.45
CA ASN A 506 13.15 -16.64 7.47
C ASN A 506 12.30 -17.91 7.54
N SER A 507 12.42 -18.87 6.62
CA SER A 507 11.69 -20.15 6.71
C SER A 507 12.37 -21.17 7.63
N LEU A 508 13.61 -20.90 8.04
CA LEU A 508 14.36 -21.79 8.91
C LEU A 508 13.77 -21.83 10.33
N SER A 509 13.91 -22.98 10.98
CA SER A 509 13.48 -23.19 12.37
C SER A 509 14.33 -22.39 13.38
N PHE A 510 15.43 -21.78 12.95
CA PHE A 510 16.38 -21.11 13.81
C PHE A 510 15.90 -19.75 14.29
N THR A 511 16.01 -19.53 15.59
CA THR A 511 15.84 -18.21 16.18
C THR A 511 17.15 -17.44 16.19
N LEU A 512 18.29 -18.10 16.40
CA LEU A 512 19.62 -17.49 16.30
C LEU A 512 20.45 -18.23 15.25
N GLN A 513 20.98 -17.48 14.28
CA GLN A 513 21.92 -18.00 13.28
C GLN A 513 23.16 -17.12 13.26
N VAL A 514 24.33 -17.73 13.42
CA VAL A 514 25.64 -17.05 13.30
C VAL A 514 26.41 -17.71 12.16
N ALA A 515 26.79 -16.92 11.16
CA ALA A 515 27.46 -17.37 9.96
C ALA A 515 28.78 -16.62 9.74
N ARG A 516 29.83 -17.34 9.33
CA ARG A 516 31.15 -16.77 9.01
C ARG A 516 31.70 -17.39 7.73
N LYS A 517 32.02 -16.57 6.72
CA LYS A 517 32.70 -17.03 5.49
C LYS A 517 34.22 -17.02 5.69
N ALA A 518 34.85 -18.20 5.66
CA ALA A 518 36.31 -18.32 5.61
C ALA A 518 36.81 -18.42 4.16
N LEU A 519 37.61 -17.46 3.69
CA LEU A 519 38.33 -17.56 2.42
C LEU A 519 39.80 -17.91 2.69
N GLY A 520 40.24 -19.10 2.27
CA GLY A 520 41.66 -19.37 2.05
C GLY A 520 42.18 -20.67 2.66
N LYS A 521 42.84 -21.48 1.82
CA LYS A 521 43.63 -22.66 2.19
C LYS A 521 44.82 -22.25 3.06
N GLY A 522 44.63 -22.18 4.37
CA GLY A 522 45.70 -21.97 5.33
C GLY A 522 45.24 -22.45 6.70
N SER A 523 45.62 -23.67 7.07
CA SER A 523 45.50 -24.27 8.41
C SER A 523 44.59 -23.53 9.41
N PHE A 524 43.28 -23.66 9.28
CA PHE A 524 42.34 -23.17 10.29
C PHE A 524 41.97 -24.32 11.22
N SER A 525 42.69 -24.40 12.34
CA SER A 525 42.09 -24.85 13.58
C SER A 525 41.27 -23.68 14.10
N ASN A 526 39.95 -23.70 13.89
CA ASN A 526 38.92 -23.10 14.75
C ASN A 526 37.57 -23.23 14.05
N MET A 527 36.73 -24.02 14.71
CA MET A 527 35.39 -24.47 14.36
C MET A 527 34.51 -23.42 13.67
N GLU A 528 33.72 -23.87 12.70
CA GLU A 528 32.34 -23.40 12.55
C GLU A 528 31.63 -23.62 13.89
N LEU A 529 31.49 -22.56 14.69
CA LEU A 529 30.55 -22.58 15.80
C LEU A 529 29.23 -22.02 15.26
N VAL A 530 28.46 -22.87 14.55
CA VAL A 530 27.02 -22.62 14.44
C VAL A 530 26.46 -22.92 15.83
N VAL A 531 26.40 -21.89 16.70
CA VAL A 531 25.64 -21.99 17.94
C VAL A 531 24.16 -22.00 17.56
N VAL A 532 23.63 -23.18 17.27
CA VAL A 532 22.19 -23.40 17.20
C VAL A 532 21.69 -23.58 18.63
N LEU A 533 21.40 -22.46 19.32
CA LEU A 533 20.61 -22.51 20.54
C LEU A 533 19.14 -22.55 20.14
N GLY A 534 18.60 -23.76 19.93
CA GLY A 534 17.20 -24.00 20.17
C GLY A 534 16.98 -24.06 21.68
N MET A 535 16.48 -22.98 22.29
CA MET A 535 15.89 -23.05 23.64
C MET A 535 14.70 -24.04 23.57
N GLY A 536 14.44 -24.95 24.50
CA GLY A 536 14.78 -25.01 25.91
C GLY A 536 13.51 -25.38 26.68
N ALA A 537 13.12 -26.66 26.67
CA ALA A 537 12.17 -27.20 27.63
C ALA A 537 12.97 -28.01 28.66
N GLY A 538 12.80 -27.66 29.93
CA GLY A 538 13.71 -28.02 31.01
C GLY A 538 14.00 -29.50 31.18
N VAL A 539 15.27 -29.80 31.38
CA VAL A 539 15.69 -30.81 32.35
C VAL A 539 16.62 -30.08 33.32
N ALA A 540 16.21 -30.09 34.59
CA ALA A 540 16.84 -29.41 35.71
C ALA A 540 18.31 -29.79 35.94
#